data_AF-A0A381ZRI4-F1
#
_entry.id   AF-A0A381ZRI4-F1
#
_cell.length_a   1.000
_cell.length_b   1.000
_cell.length_c   1.000
_cell.angle_alpha   90.00
_cell.angle_beta   90.00
_cell.angle_gamma   90.00
#
_symmetry.space_group_name_H-M   'P 1'
#
loop_
_entity.id
_entity.type
_entity.pdbx_description
1 polymer ?
#
loop_
_entity_poly.entity_id
_entity_poly.type
_entity_poly.pdbx_seq_one_letter_code
_entity_poly.pdbx_strand_id
1 'polypeptide(L)'
;MPTYKKDISYLGRDFAGLRSNLIEFAKTYFPNTYKDFNESAPGTMFLESAAYVGDVLGYYIDAMFKESLLPYAEEKNQVYNIAQFMGYTPRLISPSMATVTFSQEVPAMTDDPTQPD
;
A
#
# COMPACT_ATOMS: atom_id res chain seq x y z
N MET A 1 8.65 -35.71 -10.72
CA MET A 1 7.82 -34.72 -11.44
C MET A 1 8.65 -34.20 -12.60
N PRO A 2 8.17 -34.24 -13.86
CA PRO A 2 8.94 -33.67 -14.97
C PRO A 2 9.04 -32.15 -14.76
N THR A 3 10.26 -31.66 -14.58
CA THR A 3 10.58 -30.24 -14.41
C THR A 3 10.65 -29.59 -15.80
N TYR A 4 9.52 -29.05 -16.25
CA TYR A 4 9.48 -28.19 -17.43
C TYR A 4 10.11 -26.84 -17.09
N LYS A 5 11.45 -26.74 -17.22
CA LYS A 5 12.15 -25.48 -17.04
C LYS A 5 11.90 -24.63 -18.28
N LYS A 6 10.90 -23.76 -18.21
CA LYS A 6 10.63 -22.75 -19.22
C LYS A 6 11.53 -21.55 -18.92
N ASP A 7 12.22 -21.08 -19.95
CA ASP A 7 13.00 -19.87 -19.93
C ASP A 7 12.02 -18.69 -20.08
N ILE A 8 12.07 -17.77 -19.12
CA ILE A 8 11.12 -16.66 -19.01
C ILE A 8 11.95 -15.39 -18.85
N SER A 9 11.73 -14.44 -19.75
CA SER A 9 12.33 -13.12 -19.67
C SER A 9 11.54 -12.25 -18.69
N TYR A 10 12.23 -11.75 -17.66
CA TYR A 10 11.67 -10.84 -16.64
C TYR A 10 11.98 -9.36 -16.90
N LEU A 11 12.52 -9.03 -18.08
CA LEU A 11 12.93 -7.67 -18.45
C LEU A 11 11.76 -6.78 -18.88
N GLY A 12 10.68 -7.36 -19.38
CA GLY A 12 9.50 -6.61 -19.81
C GLY A 12 8.67 -6.19 -18.61
N ARG A 13 8.45 -4.89 -18.45
CA ARG A 13 7.62 -4.31 -17.38
C ARG A 13 6.43 -3.54 -17.91
N ASP A 14 6.57 -2.95 -19.09
CA ASP A 14 5.55 -2.22 -19.82
C ASP A 14 4.71 -3.16 -20.71
N PHE A 15 3.52 -2.71 -21.09
CA PHE A 15 2.61 -3.47 -21.96
C PHE A 15 3.31 -4.05 -23.21
N ALA A 16 4.12 -3.24 -23.90
CA ALA A 16 4.81 -3.67 -25.13
C ALA A 16 5.84 -4.77 -24.85
N GLY A 17 6.63 -4.62 -23.79
CA GLY A 17 7.59 -5.64 -23.34
C GLY A 17 6.89 -6.93 -22.91
N LEU A 18 5.82 -6.83 -22.13
CA LEU A 18 5.03 -8.00 -21.68
C LEU A 18 4.39 -8.73 -22.85
N ARG A 19 3.77 -8.01 -23.79
CA ARG A 19 3.19 -8.59 -25.01
C ARG A 19 4.24 -9.34 -25.83
N SER A 20 5.40 -8.72 -26.05
CA SER A 20 6.50 -9.34 -26.80
C SER A 20 6.99 -10.63 -26.13
N ASN A 21 7.21 -10.59 -24.82
CA ASN A 21 7.66 -11.74 -24.04
C ASN A 21 6.64 -12.88 -24.07
N LEU A 22 5.34 -12.56 -23.99
CA LEU A 22 4.26 -13.55 -24.07
C LEU A 22 4.15 -14.19 -25.46
N ILE A 23 4.33 -13.40 -26.53
CA ILE A 23 4.39 -13.91 -27.90
C ILE A 23 5.59 -14.85 -28.08
N GLU A 24 6.77 -14.45 -27.60
CA GLU A 24 7.98 -15.28 -27.66
C GLU A 24 7.84 -16.58 -26.86
N PHE A 25 7.22 -16.50 -25.68
CA PHE A 25 6.90 -17.67 -24.86
C PHE A 25 5.94 -18.63 -25.60
N ALA A 26 4.90 -18.10 -26.24
CA ALA A 26 3.97 -18.91 -27.03
C ALA A 26 4.66 -19.58 -28.23
N LYS A 27 5.55 -18.86 -28.93
CA LYS A 27 6.33 -19.41 -30.06
C LYS A 27 7.28 -20.52 -29.62
N THR A 28 7.96 -20.34 -28.49
CA THR A 28 8.97 -21.28 -27.99
C THR A 28 8.34 -22.56 -27.43
N TYR A 29 7.25 -22.43 -26.67
CA TYR A 29 6.67 -23.55 -25.92
C TYR A 29 5.43 -24.17 -26.54
N PHE A 30 4.74 -23.47 -27.45
CA PHE A 30 3.52 -23.95 -28.10
C PHE A 30 3.54 -23.82 -29.64
N PRO A 31 4.65 -24.15 -30.34
CA PRO A 31 4.79 -23.90 -31.78
C PRO A 31 3.80 -24.69 -32.65
N ASN A 32 3.30 -25.83 -32.17
CA ASN A 32 2.36 -26.66 -32.91
C ASN A 32 0.89 -26.31 -32.63
N THR A 33 0.60 -25.65 -31.51
CA THR A 33 -0.76 -25.35 -31.05
C THR A 33 -1.20 -23.95 -31.47
N TYR A 34 -0.27 -23.00 -31.53
CA TYR A 34 -0.57 -21.61 -31.86
C TYR A 34 0.47 -21.05 -32.83
N LYS A 35 0.03 -20.76 -34.06
CA LYS A 35 0.89 -20.27 -35.16
C LYS A 35 0.48 -18.92 -35.73
N ASP A 36 -0.73 -18.47 -35.43
CA ASP A 36 -1.26 -17.21 -35.94
C ASP A 36 -1.09 -16.11 -34.89
N PHE A 37 -0.11 -15.22 -35.08
CA PHE A 37 0.16 -14.07 -34.21
C PHE A 37 -0.28 -12.76 -34.84
N ASN A 38 -1.22 -12.81 -35.80
CA ASN A 38 -1.83 -11.60 -36.31
C ASN A 38 -2.62 -10.89 -35.18
N GLU A 39 -2.65 -9.57 -35.22
CA GLU A 39 -3.34 -8.70 -34.27
C GLU A 39 -4.87 -8.90 -34.30
N SER A 40 -5.40 -9.41 -35.43
CA SER A 40 -6.81 -9.78 -35.55
C SER A 40 -7.16 -11.17 -35.00
N ALA A 41 -6.16 -11.97 -34.59
CA ALA A 41 -6.41 -13.32 -34.11
C ALA A 41 -6.95 -13.32 -32.67
N PRO A 42 -7.99 -14.11 -32.34
CA PRO A 42 -8.54 -14.18 -30.98
C PRO A 42 -7.49 -14.55 -29.92
N GLY A 43 -6.49 -15.38 -30.27
CA GLY A 43 -5.41 -15.74 -29.34
C GLY A 43 -4.47 -14.58 -29.00
N THR A 44 -4.24 -13.67 -29.95
CA THR A 44 -3.43 -12.47 -29.75
C THR A 44 -4.17 -11.49 -28.86
N MET A 45 -5.49 -11.39 -29.02
CA MET A 45 -6.34 -10.60 -28.12
C MET A 45 -6.27 -11.09 -26.66
N PHE A 46 -6.22 -12.41 -26.44
CA PHE A 46 -6.01 -12.96 -25.09
C PHE A 46 -4.62 -12.64 -24.52
N LEU A 47 -3.57 -12.77 -25.34
CA LEU A 47 -2.20 -12.40 -24.96
C LEU A 47 -2.11 -10.91 -24.58
N GLU A 48 -2.77 -10.04 -25.35
CA GLU A 48 -2.83 -8.60 -25.07
C GLU A 48 -3.63 -8.30 -23.80
N SER A 49 -4.73 -9.01 -23.54
CA SER A 49 -5.47 -8.86 -22.28
C SER A 49 -4.61 -9.25 -21.06
N ALA A 50 -3.79 -10.29 -21.19
CA ALA A 50 -2.88 -10.72 -20.14
C ALA A 50 -1.73 -9.71 -19.93
N ALA A 51 -1.20 -9.15 -21.02
CA ALA A 51 -0.21 -8.07 -20.96
C ALA A 51 -0.78 -6.81 -20.30
N TYR A 52 -2.03 -6.44 -20.59
CA TYR A 52 -2.71 -5.30 -19.97
C TYR A 52 -2.88 -5.47 -18.46
N VAL A 53 -3.39 -6.63 -18.02
CA VAL A 53 -3.51 -6.93 -16.59
C VAL A 53 -2.14 -6.93 -15.91
N GLY A 54 -1.11 -7.46 -16.58
CA GLY A 54 0.26 -7.47 -16.08
C GLY A 54 0.84 -6.06 -15.88
N ASP A 55 0.61 -5.16 -16.83
CA ASP A 55 1.06 -3.76 -16.76
C ASP A 55 0.39 -3.00 -15.61
N VAL A 56 -0.93 -3.16 -15.45
CA VAL A 56 -1.70 -2.56 -14.34
C VAL A 56 -1.23 -3.10 -12.98
N LEU A 57 -0.98 -4.40 -12.88
CA LEU A 57 -0.42 -4.99 -11.65
C LEU A 57 0.99 -4.46 -11.37
N GLY A 58 1.82 -4.31 -12.41
CA GLY A 58 3.15 -3.72 -12.29
C GLY A 58 3.10 -2.31 -11.71
N TYR A 59 2.19 -1.48 -12.20
CA TYR A 59 1.96 -0.14 -11.65
C TYR A 59 1.63 -0.16 -10.15
N TYR A 60 0.74 -1.05 -9.70
CA TYR A 60 0.37 -1.13 -8.29
C TYR A 60 1.49 -1.70 -7.40
N ILE A 61 2.24 -2.69 -7.88
CA ILE A 61 3.39 -3.25 -7.15
C ILE A 61 4.43 -2.15 -6.90
N ASP A 62 4.68 -1.30 -7.89
CA ASP A 62 5.62 -0.19 -7.78
C ASP A 62 5.16 0.84 -6.76
N ALA A 63 3.87 1.17 -6.77
CA ALA A 63 3.27 2.06 -5.79
C ALA A 63 3.41 1.47 -4.37
N MET A 64 3.07 0.20 -4.19
CA MET A 64 3.23 -0.49 -2.90
C MET A 64 4.69 -0.53 -2.42
N PHE A 65 5.64 -0.74 -3.34
CA PHE A 65 7.06 -0.74 -3.00
C PHE A 65 7.55 0.64 -2.56
N LYS A 66 7.14 1.72 -3.25
CA LYS A 66 7.45 3.09 -2.83
C LYS A 66 6.88 3.40 -1.44
N GLU A 67 5.65 2.99 -1.20
CA GLU A 67 4.98 3.11 0.09
C GLU A 67 5.66 2.27 1.19
N SER A 68 6.44 1.24 0.85
CA SER A 68 7.17 0.46 1.86
C SER A 68 8.41 1.19 2.45
N LEU A 69 8.85 2.27 1.82
CA LEU A 69 10.08 2.98 2.17
C LEU A 69 9.75 4.32 2.82
N LEU A 70 10.19 4.54 4.07
CA LEU A 70 9.87 5.76 4.83
C LEU A 70 10.14 7.09 4.08
N PRO A 71 11.24 7.25 3.33
CA PRO A 71 11.49 8.49 2.59
C PRO A 71 10.54 8.75 1.42
N TYR A 72 9.87 7.71 0.93
CA TYR A 72 9.04 7.74 -0.28
C TYR A 72 7.56 7.47 -0.01
N ALA A 73 7.19 7.05 1.20
CA ALA A 73 5.80 6.81 1.59
C ALA A 73 5.02 8.14 1.64
N GLU A 74 3.96 8.23 0.85
CA GLU A 74 3.08 9.40 0.82
C GLU A 74 1.82 9.18 1.68
N GLU A 75 1.43 7.93 1.88
CA GLU A 75 0.21 7.58 2.61
C GLU A 75 0.44 7.66 4.14
N LYS A 76 -0.41 8.43 4.84
CA LYS A 76 -0.20 8.72 6.26
C LYS A 76 -0.22 7.46 7.13
N ASN A 77 -1.14 6.52 6.86
CA ASN A 77 -1.18 5.29 7.65
C ASN A 77 0.09 4.48 7.45
N GLN A 78 0.63 4.46 6.23
CA GLN A 78 1.86 3.77 5.92
C GLN A 78 3.09 4.40 6.57
N VAL A 79 3.20 5.73 6.59
CA VAL A 79 4.25 6.43 7.34
C VAL A 79 4.18 6.06 8.84
N TYR A 80 2.97 6.02 9.42
CA TYR A 80 2.80 5.60 10.81
C TYR A 80 3.18 4.13 11.02
N ASN A 81 2.82 3.24 10.10
CA ASN A 81 3.16 1.82 10.18
C ASN A 81 4.68 1.61 10.18
N ILE A 82 5.40 2.29 9.28
CA ILE A 82 6.85 2.19 9.19
C ILE A 82 7.51 2.83 10.42
N ALA A 83 7.03 3.99 10.87
CA ALA A 83 7.57 4.64 12.06
C ALA A 83 7.39 3.78 13.33
N GLN A 84 6.22 3.12 13.48
CA GLN A 84 5.96 2.16 14.55
C GLN A 84 6.84 0.92 14.45
N PHE A 85 7.05 0.39 13.24
CA PHE A 85 7.99 -0.70 13.00
C PHE A 85 9.43 -0.34 13.40
N MET A 86 9.83 0.93 13.22
CA MET A 86 11.13 1.46 13.65
C MET A 86 11.19 1.81 15.15
N GLY A 87 10.13 1.58 15.92
CA GLY A 87 10.07 1.81 17.36
C GLY A 87 9.58 3.20 17.79
N TYR A 88 9.15 4.04 16.84
CA TYR A 88 8.54 5.33 17.15
C TYR A 88 7.02 5.19 17.31
N THR A 89 6.50 5.57 18.48
CA THR A 89 5.05 5.62 18.73
C THR A 89 4.51 7.02 18.44
N PRO A 90 3.70 7.21 17.38
CA PRO A 90 3.16 8.52 17.04
C PRO A 90 2.19 9.00 18.11
N ARG A 91 2.33 10.28 18.52
CA ARG A 91 1.33 10.95 19.35
C ARG A 91 0.14 11.34 18.48
N LEU A 92 -1.03 10.75 18.71
CA LEU A 92 -2.24 11.06 17.94
C LEU A 92 -2.81 12.43 18.30
N ILE A 93 -3.48 12.49 19.46
CA ILE A 93 -4.12 13.69 20.00
C ILE A 93 -3.79 13.74 21.49
N SER A 94 -3.36 14.90 21.96
CA SER A 94 -3.10 15.13 23.38
C SER A 94 -4.07 16.18 23.90
N PRO A 95 -4.76 15.95 25.02
CA PRO A 95 -5.64 16.95 25.61
C PRO A 95 -4.82 18.15 26.11
N SER A 96 -5.44 19.34 26.13
CA SER A 96 -4.86 20.50 26.80
C SER A 96 -4.94 20.28 28.32
N MET A 97 -3.81 20.40 29.02
CA MET A 97 -3.76 20.32 30.47
C MET A 97 -3.35 21.69 31.03
N ALA A 98 -4.15 22.21 31.96
CA ALA A 98 -3.86 23.44 32.69
C ALA A 98 -4.09 23.19 34.19
N THR A 99 -3.17 23.67 35.01
CA THR A 99 -3.30 23.63 36.47
C THR A 99 -4.05 24.88 36.92
N VAL A 100 -5.24 24.72 37.49
CA VAL A 100 -6.05 25.83 38.02
C VAL A 100 -6.10 25.74 39.53
N THR A 101 -5.71 26.82 40.20
CA THR A 101 -5.91 27.00 41.64
C THR A 101 -7.20 27.80 41.84
N PHE A 102 -8.15 27.22 42.57
CA PHE A 102 -9.43 27.86 42.89
C PHE A 102 -9.56 28.00 44.41
N SER A 103 -9.94 29.20 44.85
CA SER A 103 -10.26 29.51 46.24
C SER A 103 -11.65 30.12 46.30
N GLN A 104 -12.47 29.67 47.25
CA GLN A 104 -13.80 30.22 47.51
C GLN A 104 -13.91 30.58 48.99
N GLU A 105 -14.34 31.80 49.28
CA GLU A 105 -14.70 32.23 50.63
C GLU A 105 -16.11 31.71 50.94
N VAL A 106 -16.25 30.94 52.02
CA VAL A 106 -17.52 30.39 52.48
C VAL A 106 -18.00 31.25 53.66
N PRO A 107 -19.18 31.90 53.59
CA PRO A 107 -19.72 32.64 54.73
C PRO A 107 -20.25 31.68 55.79
N ALA A 108 -19.91 31.92 57.06
CA ALA A 108 -20.51 31.22 58.19
C ALA A 108 -22.01 31.59 58.28
N MET A 109 -22.91 30.61 58.20
CA MET A 109 -24.31 30.83 58.56
C MET A 109 -24.40 30.87 60.08
N THR A 110 -24.42 32.07 60.65
CA THR A 110 -24.71 32.30 62.06
C THR A 110 -26.20 32.21 62.31
N ASP A 111 -26.66 31.01 62.67
CA ASP A 111 -27.82 30.84 63.57
C ASP A 111 -27.44 29.95 64.78
N ASP A 112 -26.15 29.92 65.15
CA ASP A 112 -25.66 29.45 66.47
C ASP A 112 -24.45 30.33 66.91
N PRO A 113 -24.55 31.05 68.05
CA PRO A 113 -23.59 32.10 68.42
C PRO A 113 -22.26 31.60 69.03
N THR A 114 -21.81 30.37 68.79
CA THR A 114 -20.62 29.84 69.51
C THR A 114 -19.44 29.31 68.69
N GLN A 115 -19.40 29.43 67.36
CA GLN A 115 -18.20 29.03 66.59
C GLN A 115 -17.88 29.94 65.40
N PRO A 116 -16.59 30.05 65.03
CA PRO A 116 -15.97 31.30 64.59
C PRO A 116 -16.26 31.67 63.13
N ASP A 117 -16.34 33.00 62.92
CA ASP A 117 -16.51 33.73 61.65
C ASP A 117 -15.48 33.39 60.57
#